data_AF-A0A9D1EDG7-F1
#
_entry.id   AF-A0A9D1EDG7-F1
#
_cell.length_a   1.000
_cell.length_b   1.000
_cell.length_c   1.000
_cell.angle_alpha   90.00
_cell.angle_beta   90.00
_cell.angle_gamma   90.00
#
_symmetry.space_group_name_H-M   'P 1'
#
loop_
_entity.id
_entity.type
_entity.pdbx_description
1 polymer ?
#
loop_
_entity_poly.entity_id
_entity_poly.type
_entity_poly.pdbx_seq_one_letter_code
_entity_poly.pdbx_strand_id
1 'polypeptide(L)'
;MKMKKKMFVLLLVLCLSCTSAVSVSAASIDTDYDEFISKANYSSRVDFYKDWITSQINGKDLNGYKSQIFLNEFNNLTEDEQESFVSYISNSDLLLEMLNSLFNTNNHVELANGDIVISNSQTLDNGEKAVENRAAMQYRIGTATRSISILGLKVFEYSGEIRYNHNGSAVKGISHANIWISANWMPFVSFSWDNESTYGIGTTVAHHIKYCTWSFVHESLGLTYGSHQIEITGSVSNRTTFSVR
;
A
#
# COMPACT_ATOMS: atom_id res chain seq x y z
N MET A 1 -46.17 31.43 50.40
CA MET A 1 -46.54 30.01 50.22
C MET A 1 -46.15 29.56 48.80
N LYS A 2 -45.05 28.80 48.72
CA LYS A 2 -44.75 27.68 47.79
C LYS A 2 -44.80 28.02 46.28
N MET A 3 -43.69 28.45 45.66
CA MET A 3 -42.62 27.57 45.13
C MET A 3 -43.14 26.22 44.61
N LYS A 4 -43.74 26.19 43.42
CA LYS A 4 -43.84 24.99 42.57
C LYS A 4 -43.91 25.41 41.10
N LYS A 5 -42.76 25.37 40.42
CA LYS A 5 -42.57 25.16 38.97
C LYS A 5 -41.10 25.27 38.53
N LYS A 6 -40.14 25.17 39.47
CA LYS A 6 -38.78 24.67 39.17
C LYS A 6 -38.85 23.14 39.08
N MET A 7 -39.35 22.62 37.96
CA MET A 7 -39.40 21.16 37.73
C MET A 7 -39.32 20.82 36.24
N PHE A 8 -38.45 21.51 35.50
CA PHE A 8 -38.14 21.17 34.10
C PHE A 8 -36.68 21.44 33.71
N VAL A 9 -35.75 21.48 34.69
CA VAL A 9 -34.30 21.61 34.45
C VAL A 9 -33.51 20.51 35.19
N LEU A 10 -34.17 19.41 35.59
CA LEU A 10 -33.52 18.31 36.31
C LEU A 10 -33.84 16.95 35.67
N LEU A 11 -33.74 16.88 34.35
CA LEU A 11 -33.81 15.62 33.60
C LEU A 11 -32.78 15.58 32.46
N LEU A 12 -31.58 16.09 32.71
CA LEU A 12 -30.44 15.97 31.78
C LEU A 12 -29.10 15.69 32.48
N VAL A 13 -29.15 15.25 33.73
CA VAL A 13 -27.97 14.82 34.49
C VAL A 13 -28.37 13.58 35.29
N LEU A 14 -28.44 12.41 34.66
CA LEU A 14 -28.30 11.10 35.30
C LEU A 14 -28.30 9.95 34.26
N CYS A 15 -27.31 9.95 33.36
CA CYS A 15 -26.88 8.74 32.66
C CYS A 15 -25.34 8.68 32.64
N LEU A 16 -24.75 8.72 33.85
CA LEU A 16 -23.47 8.07 34.09
C LEU A 16 -23.72 6.95 35.09
N SER A 17 -23.77 5.72 34.60
CA SER A 17 -23.08 4.57 35.20
C SER A 17 -23.52 3.28 34.51
N CYS A 18 -22.53 2.43 34.30
CA CYS A 18 -22.60 1.00 33.98
C CYS A 18 -22.36 0.59 32.52
N THR A 19 -21.08 0.24 32.32
CA THR A 19 -20.55 -0.92 31.59
C THR A 19 -20.61 -0.86 30.07
N SER A 20 -19.49 -0.89 29.33
CA SER A 20 -18.15 -1.38 29.62
C SER A 20 -17.11 -0.35 29.19
N ALA A 21 -16.22 0.01 30.12
CA ALA A 21 -14.87 0.34 29.72
C ALA A 21 -14.35 -0.90 28.98
N VAL A 22 -14.31 -0.86 27.66
CA VAL A 22 -13.25 -1.59 26.98
C VAL A 22 -12.02 -0.84 27.42
N SER A 23 -11.41 -1.34 28.50
CA SER A 23 -10.00 -1.14 28.71
C SER A 23 -9.32 -1.66 27.45
N VAL A 24 -9.19 -0.79 26.44
CA VAL A 24 -8.05 -0.85 25.56
C VAL A 24 -6.91 -0.66 26.55
N SER A 25 -6.32 -1.77 26.96
CA SER A 25 -5.02 -1.75 27.58
C SER A 25 -4.18 -0.88 26.65
N ALA A 26 -3.84 0.33 27.11
CA ALA A 26 -2.65 1.02 26.67
C ALA A 26 -1.46 0.17 27.13
N ALA A 27 -1.36 -1.02 26.55
CA ALA A 27 -0.19 -1.86 26.61
C ALA A 27 0.74 -1.25 25.55
N SER A 28 1.80 -0.61 26.06
CA SER A 28 3.06 -0.41 25.36
C SER A 28 3.08 0.39 24.05
N ILE A 29 2.38 1.53 23.96
CA ILE A 29 2.67 2.51 22.89
C ILE A 29 4.00 3.25 23.16
N ASP A 30 4.38 3.45 24.42
CA ASP A 30 5.61 4.17 24.80
C ASP A 30 6.91 3.41 24.45
N THR A 31 6.93 2.08 24.59
CA THR A 31 8.15 1.30 24.32
C THR A 31 8.41 1.10 22.83
N ASP A 32 7.37 1.04 21.99
CA ASP A 32 7.51 0.83 20.55
C ASP A 32 7.96 2.12 19.83
N TYR A 33 7.54 3.29 20.32
CA TYR A 33 7.93 4.59 19.78
C TYR A 33 9.40 4.92 20.06
N ASP A 34 9.86 4.74 21.30
CA ASP A 34 11.26 4.96 21.67
C ASP A 34 12.21 3.95 20.99
N GLU A 35 11.79 2.67 20.87
CA GLU A 35 12.54 1.66 20.14
C GLU A 35 12.62 2.01 18.63
N PHE A 36 11.54 2.48 18.04
CA PHE A 36 11.51 2.87 16.63
C PHE A 36 12.29 4.16 16.34
N ILE A 37 12.21 5.19 17.17
CA ILE A 37 13.02 6.42 17.05
C ILE A 37 14.51 6.08 17.23
N SER A 38 14.83 5.15 18.13
CA SER A 38 16.21 4.65 18.27
C SER A 38 16.65 3.92 16.99
N LYS A 39 15.78 3.12 16.35
CA LYS A 39 16.02 2.48 15.04
C LYS A 39 16.08 3.48 13.88
N ALA A 40 15.31 4.57 13.91
CA ALA A 40 15.29 5.62 12.90
C ALA A 40 16.61 6.38 12.87
N ASN A 41 17.10 6.82 14.04
CA ASN A 41 18.43 7.41 14.16
C ASN A 41 19.55 6.40 13.80
N TYR A 42 19.39 5.10 14.14
CA TYR A 42 20.34 4.04 13.78
C TYR A 42 20.35 3.68 12.28
N SER A 43 19.24 3.81 11.56
CA SER A 43 19.13 3.41 10.14
C SER A 43 19.59 4.45 9.15
N SER A 44 19.95 5.66 9.58
CA SER A 44 20.62 6.65 8.72
C SER A 44 22.01 6.18 8.24
N ARG A 45 22.49 5.02 8.73
CA ARG A 45 23.75 4.40 8.34
C ARG A 45 23.55 3.26 7.33
N VAL A 46 24.38 3.26 6.30
CA VAL A 46 24.44 2.22 5.25
C VAL A 46 24.57 0.81 5.84
N ASP A 47 25.48 0.61 6.80
CA ASP A 47 25.68 -0.71 7.42
C ASP A 47 24.42 -1.25 8.07
N PHE A 48 23.68 -0.38 8.78
CA PHE A 48 22.44 -0.80 9.45
C PHE A 48 21.36 -1.15 8.44
N TYR A 49 21.25 -0.40 7.35
CA TYR A 49 20.30 -0.74 6.30
C TYR A 49 20.63 -2.11 5.66
N LYS A 50 21.92 -2.39 5.42
CA LYS A 50 22.38 -3.72 4.96
C LYS A 50 22.06 -4.82 5.97
N ASP A 51 22.27 -4.58 7.25
CA ASP A 51 21.93 -5.53 8.33
C ASP A 51 20.42 -5.78 8.38
N TRP A 52 19.61 -4.74 8.22
CA TRP A 52 18.16 -4.87 8.17
C TRP A 52 17.72 -5.70 6.95
N ILE A 53 18.21 -5.42 5.73
CA ILE A 53 17.91 -6.25 4.55
C ILE A 53 18.34 -7.70 4.79
N THR A 54 19.52 -7.90 5.37
CA THR A 54 20.07 -9.23 5.69
C THR A 54 19.19 -9.98 6.69
N SER A 55 18.61 -9.29 7.68
CA SER A 55 17.64 -9.88 8.61
C SER A 55 16.38 -10.38 7.88
N GLN A 56 15.96 -9.71 6.80
CA GLN A 56 14.86 -10.15 5.94
C GLN A 56 15.22 -11.38 5.08
N ILE A 57 16.51 -11.72 4.92
CA ILE A 57 16.96 -12.96 4.24
C ILE A 57 16.75 -14.17 5.15
N ASN A 58 17.04 -14.00 6.44
CA ASN A 58 17.06 -15.08 7.44
C ASN A 58 15.67 -15.37 8.06
N GLY A 59 14.66 -14.55 7.75
CA GLY A 59 13.26 -14.80 8.13
C GLY A 59 12.66 -15.99 7.38
N LYS A 60 11.84 -16.80 8.04
CA LYS A 60 11.32 -18.11 7.57
C LYS A 60 10.32 -18.06 6.38
N ASP A 61 10.25 -16.98 5.63
CA ASP A 61 9.31 -16.84 4.50
C ASP A 61 10.00 -16.90 3.13
N LEU A 62 9.21 -17.15 2.09
CA LEU A 62 9.57 -17.17 0.65
C LEU A 62 10.29 -15.89 0.14
N ASN A 63 10.52 -14.90 1.00
CA ASN A 63 11.11 -13.60 0.69
C ASN A 63 12.65 -13.59 0.70
N GLY A 64 13.32 -14.61 1.24
CA GLY A 64 14.79 -14.59 1.38
C GLY A 64 15.56 -14.39 0.06
N TYR A 65 15.06 -14.97 -1.04
CA TYR A 65 15.66 -14.78 -2.37
C TYR A 65 15.51 -13.35 -2.89
N LYS A 66 14.34 -12.72 -2.70
CA LYS A 66 14.10 -11.32 -3.10
C LYS A 66 14.97 -10.36 -2.28
N SER A 67 15.09 -10.62 -0.98
CA SER A 67 15.96 -9.85 -0.08
C SER A 67 17.42 -9.93 -0.52
N GLN A 68 17.89 -11.11 -0.95
CA GLN A 68 19.25 -11.28 -1.46
C GLN A 68 19.47 -10.53 -2.79
N ILE A 69 18.50 -10.58 -3.72
CA ILE A 69 18.57 -9.80 -4.96
C ILE A 69 18.68 -8.32 -4.64
N PHE A 70 17.78 -7.80 -3.81
CA PHE A 70 17.76 -6.38 -3.46
C PHE A 70 19.06 -5.96 -2.77
N LEU A 71 19.60 -6.77 -1.86
CA LEU A 71 20.90 -6.51 -1.23
C LEU A 71 22.04 -6.44 -2.25
N ASN A 72 22.03 -7.32 -3.26
CA ASN A 72 23.04 -7.31 -4.32
C ASN A 72 22.92 -6.05 -5.19
N GLU A 73 21.70 -5.66 -5.56
CA GLU A 73 21.44 -4.42 -6.30
C GLU A 73 21.88 -3.20 -5.49
N PHE A 74 21.58 -3.16 -4.20
CA PHE A 74 22.02 -2.09 -3.29
C PHE A 74 23.54 -2.02 -3.17
N ASN A 75 24.22 -3.16 -3.05
CA ASN A 75 25.69 -3.21 -3.00
C ASN A 75 26.37 -2.83 -4.32
N ASN A 76 25.65 -2.83 -5.44
CA ASN A 76 26.17 -2.38 -6.73
C ASN A 76 26.12 -0.85 -6.91
N LEU A 77 25.37 -0.14 -6.06
CA LEU A 77 25.46 1.32 -5.97
C LEU A 77 26.85 1.73 -5.48
N THR A 78 27.32 2.90 -5.92
CA THR A 78 28.52 3.54 -5.36
C THR A 78 28.33 3.89 -3.88
N GLU A 79 29.43 4.16 -3.16
CA GLU A 79 29.35 4.55 -1.74
C GLU A 79 28.47 5.80 -1.55
N ASP A 80 28.67 6.83 -2.37
CA ASP A 80 27.88 8.07 -2.35
C ASP A 80 26.38 7.82 -2.65
N GLU A 81 26.08 6.90 -3.57
CA GLU A 81 24.70 6.51 -3.89
C GLU A 81 24.06 5.71 -2.75
N GLN A 82 24.80 4.83 -2.08
CA GLN A 82 24.31 4.09 -0.91
C GLN A 82 23.98 5.05 0.24
N GLU A 83 24.85 6.03 0.50
CA GLU A 83 24.60 7.07 1.50
C GLU A 83 23.38 7.91 1.14
N SER A 84 23.28 8.34 -0.12
CA SER A 84 22.14 9.13 -0.61
C SER A 84 20.83 8.33 -0.51
N PHE A 85 20.82 7.07 -0.94
CA PHE A 85 19.68 6.16 -0.83
C PHE A 85 19.18 6.08 0.62
N VAL A 86 20.09 5.83 1.57
CA VAL A 86 19.75 5.68 2.98
C VAL A 86 19.27 7.01 3.56
N SER A 87 19.88 8.13 3.17
CA SER A 87 19.41 9.46 3.57
C SER A 87 17.97 9.71 3.13
N TYR A 88 17.59 9.26 1.93
CA TYR A 88 16.23 9.42 1.42
C TYR A 88 15.21 8.56 2.16
N ILE A 89 15.52 7.27 2.40
CA ILE A 89 14.58 6.35 3.05
C ILE A 89 14.42 6.60 4.55
N SER A 90 15.40 7.27 5.18
CA SER A 90 15.36 7.68 6.57
C SER A 90 14.78 9.08 6.78
N ASN A 91 14.62 9.89 5.72
CA ASN A 91 14.03 11.22 5.84
C ASN A 91 12.49 11.13 5.94
N SER A 92 11.94 11.44 7.12
CA SER A 92 10.52 11.29 7.40
C SER A 92 9.59 12.16 6.53
N ASP A 93 9.98 13.41 6.24
CA ASP A 93 9.20 14.31 5.37
C ASP A 93 9.19 13.79 3.93
N LEU A 94 10.34 13.37 3.42
CA LEU A 94 10.48 12.85 2.06
C LEU A 94 9.75 11.51 1.91
N LEU A 95 9.80 10.65 2.93
CA LEU A 95 9.08 9.39 2.95
C LEU A 95 7.56 9.62 2.94
N LEU A 96 7.06 10.62 3.68
CA LEU A 96 5.67 11.04 3.60
C LEU A 96 5.30 11.52 2.18
N GLU A 97 6.15 12.32 1.56
CA GLU A 97 5.96 12.82 0.19
C GLU A 97 5.94 11.69 -0.84
N MET A 98 6.84 10.71 -0.71
CA MET A 98 6.88 9.50 -1.54
C MET A 98 5.60 8.68 -1.42
N LEU A 99 5.13 8.43 -0.19
CA LEU A 99 3.90 7.69 0.07
C LEU A 99 2.67 8.44 -0.47
N ASN A 100 2.60 9.76 -0.28
CA ASN A 100 1.53 10.59 -0.83
C ASN A 100 1.55 10.65 -2.37
N SER A 101 2.72 10.55 -2.98
CA SER A 101 2.88 10.52 -4.44
C SER A 101 2.29 9.24 -5.07
N LEU A 102 2.07 8.18 -4.27
CA LEU A 102 1.31 7.01 -4.73
C LEU A 102 -0.12 7.38 -5.10
N PHE A 103 -0.71 8.44 -4.56
CA PHE A 103 -2.07 8.91 -4.91
C PHE A 103 -2.13 9.71 -6.20
N ASN A 104 -0.99 10.12 -6.74
CA ASN A 104 -0.97 10.93 -7.93
C ASN A 104 -1.46 10.13 -9.15
N THR A 105 -2.36 10.70 -9.94
CA THR A 105 -2.84 10.05 -11.18
C THR A 105 -1.80 10.02 -12.31
N ASN A 106 -0.71 10.79 -12.16
CA ASN A 106 0.40 10.79 -13.09
C ASN A 106 1.07 9.40 -13.18
N ASN A 107 1.45 9.03 -14.40
CA ASN A 107 2.16 7.77 -14.67
C ASN A 107 3.64 7.83 -14.27
N HIS A 108 4.18 9.03 -14.10
CA HIS A 108 5.56 9.30 -13.77
C HIS A 108 5.64 10.56 -12.90
N VAL A 109 6.30 10.46 -11.76
CA VAL A 109 6.60 11.57 -10.85
C VAL A 109 8.05 11.42 -10.40
N GLU A 110 8.80 12.52 -10.42
CA GLU A 110 10.19 12.58 -9.96
C GLU A 110 10.28 13.45 -8.70
N LEU A 111 11.01 12.97 -7.69
CA LEU A 111 11.39 13.72 -6.50
C LEU A 111 12.93 13.70 -6.38
N ALA A 112 13.48 14.55 -5.50
CA ALA A 112 14.93 14.63 -5.24
C ALA A 112 15.76 14.69 -6.54
N ASN A 113 15.44 15.63 -7.44
CA ASN A 113 16.12 15.82 -8.73
C ASN A 113 16.15 14.60 -9.66
N GLY A 114 15.18 13.69 -9.54
CA GLY A 114 15.06 12.51 -10.39
C GLY A 114 15.62 11.23 -9.77
N ASP A 115 16.23 11.32 -8.59
CA ASP A 115 16.73 10.15 -7.86
C ASP A 115 15.58 9.25 -7.40
N ILE A 116 14.42 9.83 -7.11
CA ILE A 116 13.23 9.09 -6.69
C ILE A 116 12.21 9.15 -7.82
N VAL A 117 11.78 7.98 -8.28
CA VAL A 117 10.81 7.83 -9.37
C VAL A 117 9.60 7.06 -8.89
N ILE A 118 8.42 7.64 -9.06
CA ILE A 118 7.14 6.96 -8.88
C ILE A 118 6.56 6.66 -10.25
N SER A 119 6.32 5.39 -10.54
CA SER A 119 5.89 4.92 -11.86
C SER A 119 4.64 4.05 -11.81
N ASN A 120 3.80 4.14 -12.84
CA ASN A 120 2.63 3.28 -13.06
C ASN A 120 2.81 2.47 -14.35
N SER A 121 2.65 1.15 -14.28
CA SER A 121 2.70 0.25 -15.44
C SER A 121 1.43 -0.58 -15.51
N GLN A 122 0.91 -0.77 -16.72
CA GLN A 122 -0.32 -1.52 -16.97
C GLN A 122 -0.15 -2.38 -18.22
N THR A 123 -0.46 -3.66 -18.11
CA THR A 123 -0.34 -4.64 -19.19
C THR A 123 -1.62 -5.47 -19.29
N LEU A 124 -1.96 -5.86 -20.52
CA LEU A 124 -3.10 -6.72 -20.79
C LEU A 124 -2.67 -7.85 -21.71
N ASP A 125 -2.84 -9.07 -21.22
CA ASP A 125 -2.54 -10.28 -21.96
C ASP A 125 -3.81 -11.06 -22.31
N ASN A 126 -3.74 -11.80 -23.42
CA ASN A 126 -4.77 -12.78 -23.76
C ASN A 126 -4.66 -13.96 -22.79
N GLY A 127 -5.74 -14.23 -22.04
CA GLY A 127 -5.89 -15.49 -21.31
C GLY A 127 -6.03 -16.69 -22.26
N GLU A 128 -6.14 -17.91 -21.72
CA GLU A 128 -6.19 -19.17 -22.48
C GLU A 128 -7.03 -19.10 -23.78
N LYS A 129 -6.49 -19.75 -24.83
CA LYS A 129 -6.90 -19.64 -26.24
C LYS A 129 -8.41 -19.58 -26.45
N ALA A 130 -8.86 -18.56 -27.17
CA ALA A 130 -10.23 -18.39 -27.63
C ALA A 130 -10.74 -19.66 -28.34
N VAL A 131 -11.90 -20.17 -27.92
CA VAL A 131 -12.58 -21.26 -28.64
C VAL A 131 -13.36 -20.66 -29.81
N GLU A 132 -12.97 -21.06 -31.03
CA GLU A 132 -13.58 -20.61 -32.28
C GLU A 132 -15.01 -21.15 -32.46
N ASN A 133 -16.02 -20.40 -32.03
CA ASN A 133 -17.13 -19.92 -32.87
C ASN A 133 -18.30 -19.31 -32.08
N ARG A 134 -18.84 -18.23 -32.67
CA ARG A 134 -19.98 -17.36 -32.28
C ARG A 134 -19.72 -16.40 -31.12
N ALA A 135 -19.69 -15.09 -31.44
CA ALA A 135 -19.50 -13.97 -30.50
C ALA A 135 -18.39 -14.28 -29.47
N ALA A 136 -17.19 -14.56 -29.99
CA ALA A 136 -16.11 -15.25 -29.28
C ALA A 136 -15.91 -14.68 -27.87
N MET A 137 -16.19 -15.50 -26.87
CA MET A 137 -15.84 -15.20 -25.49
C MET A 137 -14.32 -14.96 -25.43
N GLN A 138 -13.92 -13.79 -24.97
CA GLN A 138 -12.53 -13.38 -24.83
C GLN A 138 -12.12 -13.53 -23.38
N TYR A 139 -11.01 -14.23 -23.13
CA TYR A 139 -10.39 -14.36 -21.81
C TYR A 139 -9.21 -13.41 -21.72
N ARG A 140 -9.12 -12.68 -20.61
CA ARG A 140 -8.16 -11.59 -20.42
C ARG A 140 -7.51 -11.66 -19.06
N ILE A 141 -6.23 -11.32 -19.03
CA ILE A 141 -5.46 -11.11 -17.81
C ILE A 141 -4.97 -9.67 -17.85
N GLY A 142 -5.51 -8.84 -16.97
CA GLY A 142 -5.00 -7.50 -16.72
C GLY A 142 -4.03 -7.55 -15.56
N THR A 143 -2.82 -7.05 -15.75
CA THR A 143 -1.82 -6.88 -14.69
C THR A 143 -1.40 -5.43 -14.63
N ALA A 144 -1.08 -4.95 -13.44
CA ALA A 144 -0.59 -3.60 -13.27
C ALA A 144 0.28 -3.46 -12.04
N THR A 145 1.18 -2.48 -12.07
CA THR A 145 2.01 -2.13 -10.94
C THR A 145 2.08 -0.64 -10.73
N ARG A 146 2.26 -0.23 -9.46
CA ARG A 146 2.62 1.14 -9.09
C ARG A 146 3.76 1.07 -8.10
N SER A 147 4.89 1.65 -8.46
CA SER A 147 6.14 1.46 -7.73
C SER A 147 6.82 2.78 -7.36
N ILE A 148 7.65 2.70 -6.33
CA ILE A 148 8.61 3.74 -5.97
C ILE A 148 9.99 3.14 -6.16
N SER A 149 10.86 3.87 -6.85
CA SER A 149 12.27 3.54 -7.01
C SER A 149 13.13 4.67 -6.47
N ILE A 150 14.26 4.34 -5.86
CA ILE A 150 15.29 5.29 -5.40
C ILE A 150 16.60 4.88 -6.06
N LEU A 151 17.25 5.81 -6.78
CA LEU A 151 18.49 5.57 -7.54
C LEU A 151 18.38 4.32 -8.45
N GLY A 152 17.21 4.14 -9.07
CA GLY A 152 16.91 3.01 -9.95
C GLY A 152 16.52 1.70 -9.24
N LEU A 153 16.66 1.60 -7.91
CA LEU A 153 16.28 0.43 -7.14
C LEU A 153 14.82 0.52 -6.72
N LYS A 154 14.01 -0.50 -7.06
CA LYS A 154 12.60 -0.56 -6.69
C LYS A 154 12.44 -0.85 -5.21
N VAL A 155 12.11 0.16 -4.43
CA VAL A 155 11.95 0.06 -2.96
C VAL A 155 10.54 -0.36 -2.56
N PHE A 156 9.54 -0.11 -3.40
CA PHE A 156 8.17 -0.47 -3.11
C PHE A 156 7.37 -0.71 -4.38
N GLU A 157 6.42 -1.64 -4.32
CA GLU A 157 5.50 -1.89 -5.43
C GLU A 157 4.16 -2.46 -4.98
N TYR A 158 3.09 -1.76 -5.34
CA TYR A 158 1.77 -2.38 -5.48
C TYR A 158 1.70 -3.15 -6.79
N SER A 159 1.16 -4.36 -6.73
CA SER A 159 0.84 -5.20 -7.88
C SER A 159 -0.63 -5.58 -7.86
N GLY A 160 -1.24 -5.62 -9.03
CA GLY A 160 -2.61 -6.08 -9.21
C GLY A 160 -2.74 -7.03 -10.38
N GLU A 161 -3.66 -7.98 -10.26
CA GLU A 161 -4.07 -8.88 -11.33
C GLU A 161 -5.59 -9.04 -11.35
N ILE A 162 -6.18 -9.03 -12.54
CA ILE A 162 -7.59 -9.35 -12.76
C ILE A 162 -7.73 -10.28 -13.97
N ARG A 163 -8.34 -11.45 -13.75
CA ARG A 163 -8.68 -12.41 -14.81
C ARG A 163 -10.18 -12.40 -15.02
N TYR A 164 -10.58 -12.06 -16.24
CA TYR A 164 -11.98 -11.92 -16.61
C TYR A 164 -12.26 -12.45 -18.00
N ASN A 165 -13.54 -12.68 -18.29
CA ASN A 165 -13.99 -13.00 -19.63
C ASN A 165 -15.18 -12.13 -20.05
N HIS A 166 -15.26 -11.82 -21.34
CA HIS A 166 -16.31 -10.98 -21.91
C HIS A 166 -16.67 -11.39 -23.34
N ASN A 167 -17.86 -11.02 -23.78
CA ASN A 167 -18.35 -11.26 -25.15
C ASN A 167 -18.31 -9.99 -26.04
N GLY A 168 -17.49 -9.00 -25.65
CA GLY A 168 -17.42 -7.68 -26.30
C GLY A 168 -18.49 -6.67 -25.87
N SER A 169 -19.60 -7.11 -25.25
CA SER A 169 -20.65 -6.20 -24.75
C SER A 169 -20.74 -6.17 -23.22
N ALA A 170 -20.48 -7.30 -22.57
CA ALA A 170 -20.49 -7.40 -21.12
C ALA A 170 -19.45 -8.39 -20.61
N VAL A 171 -18.92 -8.12 -19.42
CA VAL A 171 -18.17 -9.08 -18.61
C VAL A 171 -19.11 -10.21 -18.21
N LYS A 172 -18.66 -11.44 -18.40
CA LYS A 172 -19.43 -12.66 -18.15
C LYS A 172 -18.91 -13.45 -16.95
N GLY A 173 -17.65 -13.25 -16.58
CA GLY A 173 -17.09 -13.80 -15.35
C GLY A 173 -15.79 -13.13 -14.95
N ILE A 174 -15.50 -13.21 -13.66
CA ILE A 174 -14.24 -12.81 -13.03
C ILE A 174 -13.75 -14.05 -12.30
N SER A 175 -12.70 -14.67 -12.81
CA SER A 175 -12.18 -15.94 -12.27
C SER A 175 -11.13 -15.73 -11.18
N HIS A 176 -10.45 -14.58 -11.22
CA HIS A 176 -9.46 -14.19 -10.22
C HIS A 176 -9.35 -12.67 -10.19
N ALA A 177 -9.18 -12.11 -9.00
CA ALA A 177 -8.71 -10.74 -8.85
C ALA A 177 -7.98 -10.60 -7.52
N ASN A 178 -6.84 -9.91 -7.54
CA ASN A 178 -6.09 -9.62 -6.32
C ASN A 178 -5.25 -8.35 -6.50
N ILE A 179 -4.99 -7.67 -5.39
CA ILE A 179 -4.01 -6.59 -5.25
C ILE A 179 -3.14 -6.93 -4.03
N TRP A 180 -1.83 -6.76 -4.15
CA TRP A 180 -0.87 -7.05 -3.09
C TRP A 180 0.35 -6.13 -3.18
N ILE A 181 1.18 -6.12 -2.14
CA ILE A 181 2.50 -5.49 -2.16
C ILE A 181 3.52 -6.55 -2.59
N SER A 182 4.17 -6.36 -3.74
CA SER A 182 5.15 -7.30 -4.29
C SER A 182 6.58 -7.04 -3.79
N ALA A 183 6.85 -5.81 -3.31
CA ALA A 183 8.09 -5.38 -2.68
C ALA A 183 7.81 -4.28 -1.64
N ASN A 184 8.47 -4.36 -0.48
CA ASN A 184 8.56 -3.28 0.51
C ASN A 184 9.93 -3.34 1.20
N TRP A 185 10.81 -2.42 0.81
CA TRP A 185 12.15 -2.26 1.35
C TRP A 185 12.29 -0.98 2.18
N MET A 186 11.16 -0.41 2.61
CA MET A 186 11.10 0.72 3.53
C MET A 186 10.97 0.21 4.97
N PRO A 187 12.04 0.27 5.78
CA PRO A 187 12.09 -0.37 7.10
C PRO A 187 11.10 0.24 8.10
N PHE A 188 10.66 1.45 7.83
CA PHE A 188 9.82 2.25 8.71
C PHE A 188 8.35 2.25 8.31
N VAL A 189 8.00 1.65 7.18
CA VAL A 189 6.63 1.70 6.67
C VAL A 189 6.00 0.34 6.80
N SER A 190 4.96 0.27 7.62
CA SER A 190 4.09 -0.89 7.73
C SER A 190 2.85 -0.69 6.88
N PHE A 191 2.30 -1.80 6.38
CA PHE A 191 1.07 -1.78 5.58
C PHE A 191 0.10 -2.83 6.11
N SER A 192 -1.16 -2.45 6.27
CA SER A 192 -2.26 -3.35 6.56
C SER A 192 -3.29 -3.31 5.44
N TRP A 193 -3.96 -4.43 5.23
CA TRP A 193 -5.04 -4.57 4.26
C TRP A 193 -6.36 -4.69 5.01
N ASP A 194 -7.36 -3.94 4.53
CA ASP A 194 -8.73 -4.03 5.00
C ASP A 194 -9.57 -4.78 3.96
N ASN A 195 -10.88 -4.51 3.95
CA ASN A 195 -11.85 -5.19 3.09
C ASN A 195 -11.48 -5.12 1.60
N GLU A 196 -11.88 -6.15 0.87
CA GLU A 196 -11.79 -6.24 -0.58
C GLU A 196 -13.18 -6.39 -1.22
N SER A 197 -13.31 -5.96 -2.47
CA SER A 197 -14.54 -6.11 -3.24
C SER A 197 -14.24 -6.39 -4.71
N THR A 198 -14.96 -7.34 -5.30
CA THR A 198 -14.87 -7.70 -6.71
C THR A 198 -16.26 -7.70 -7.34
N TYR A 199 -16.45 -6.94 -8.41
CA TYR A 199 -17.76 -6.80 -9.06
C TYR A 199 -17.65 -6.45 -10.55
N GLY A 200 -18.79 -6.35 -11.25
CA GLY A 200 -18.83 -5.94 -12.66
C GLY A 200 -19.32 -7.01 -13.64
N ILE A 201 -19.74 -8.19 -13.16
CA ILE A 201 -20.41 -9.18 -14.01
C ILE A 201 -21.72 -8.56 -14.56
N GLY A 202 -21.93 -8.66 -15.87
CA GLY A 202 -23.06 -8.06 -16.57
C GLY A 202 -22.85 -6.61 -17.01
N THR A 203 -21.76 -5.95 -16.60
CA THR A 203 -21.40 -4.59 -17.02
C THR A 203 -20.27 -4.62 -18.05
N THR A 204 -19.80 -3.45 -18.50
CA THR A 204 -18.66 -3.33 -19.42
C THR A 204 -17.29 -3.37 -18.74
N VAL A 205 -17.23 -3.38 -17.40
CA VAL A 205 -15.99 -3.27 -16.63
C VAL A 205 -16.04 -4.19 -15.41
N ALA A 206 -15.03 -5.05 -15.27
CA ALA A 206 -14.74 -5.80 -14.07
C ALA A 206 -13.86 -4.96 -13.15
N HIS A 207 -14.22 -4.92 -11.87
CA HIS A 207 -13.54 -4.15 -10.84
C HIS A 207 -13.04 -5.07 -9.74
N HIS A 208 -11.85 -4.78 -9.23
CA HIS A 208 -11.39 -5.30 -7.95
C HIS A 208 -10.75 -4.17 -7.14
N ILE A 209 -11.21 -4.03 -5.91
CA ILE A 209 -10.87 -2.94 -5.00
C ILE A 209 -10.34 -3.54 -3.70
N LYS A 210 -9.24 -2.98 -3.18
CA LYS A 210 -8.75 -3.24 -1.82
C LYS A 210 -8.42 -1.92 -1.14
N TYR A 211 -8.63 -1.86 0.17
CA TYR A 211 -8.20 -0.74 1.00
C TYR A 211 -6.89 -1.11 1.70
N CYS A 212 -5.92 -0.21 1.66
CA CYS A 212 -4.64 -0.37 2.31
C CYS A 212 -4.38 0.83 3.19
N THR A 213 -3.96 0.58 4.43
CA THR A 213 -3.48 1.60 5.35
C THR A 213 -1.98 1.43 5.52
N TRP A 214 -1.22 2.51 5.33
CA TRP A 214 0.18 2.56 5.71
C TRP A 214 0.36 3.31 7.03
N SER A 215 1.41 2.96 7.76
CA SER A 215 1.84 3.71 8.94
C SER A 215 3.35 3.76 9.07
N PHE A 216 3.85 4.86 9.62
CA PHE A 216 5.26 5.03 10.01
C PHE A 216 5.39 6.08 11.11
N VAL A 217 6.52 6.09 11.83
CA VAL A 217 6.83 7.16 12.78
C VAL A 217 7.55 8.30 12.05
N HIS A 218 6.92 9.46 12.07
CA HIS A 218 7.49 10.71 11.58
C HIS A 218 8.18 11.45 12.72
N GLU A 219 9.35 12.05 12.49
CA GLU A 219 10.14 12.67 13.56
C GLU A 219 9.39 13.81 14.26
N SER A 220 8.70 14.65 13.49
CA SER A 220 7.93 15.79 14.02
C SER A 220 6.44 15.52 14.29
N LEU A 221 5.81 14.56 13.59
CA LEU A 221 4.37 14.30 13.67
C LEU A 221 4.03 13.10 14.56
N GLY A 222 5.03 12.32 14.97
CA GLY A 222 4.83 11.05 15.64
C GLY A 222 4.26 9.99 14.69
N LEU A 223 3.42 9.10 15.21
CA LEU A 223 2.84 8.01 14.43
C LEU A 223 1.85 8.54 13.38
N THR A 224 2.23 8.42 12.11
CA THR A 224 1.50 8.94 10.95
C THR A 224 0.87 7.79 10.18
N TYR A 225 -0.33 8.02 9.64
CA TYR A 225 -1.10 7.05 8.88
C TYR A 225 -1.64 7.65 7.59
N GLY A 226 -1.80 6.80 6.57
CA GLY A 226 -2.61 7.12 5.40
C GLY A 226 -3.38 5.88 4.96
N SER A 227 -4.63 6.06 4.57
CA SER A 227 -5.49 4.98 4.07
C SER A 227 -5.93 5.31 2.65
N HIS A 228 -5.94 4.29 1.80
CA HIS A 228 -6.26 4.49 0.39
C HIS A 228 -6.90 3.28 -0.25
N GLN A 229 -7.70 3.56 -1.27
CA GLN A 229 -8.34 2.59 -2.13
C GLN A 229 -7.44 2.28 -3.32
N ILE A 230 -7.04 1.03 -3.49
CA ILE A 230 -6.42 0.55 -4.74
C ILE A 230 -7.49 -0.16 -5.57
N GLU A 231 -7.53 0.16 -6.85
CA GLU A 231 -8.45 -0.43 -7.82
C GLU A 231 -7.69 -0.92 -9.05
N ILE A 232 -7.92 -2.19 -9.42
CA ILE A 232 -7.58 -2.74 -10.74
C ILE A 232 -8.86 -3.01 -11.51
N THR A 233 -8.89 -2.65 -12.80
CA THR A 233 -10.03 -2.94 -13.67
C THR A 233 -9.63 -3.71 -14.92
N GLY A 234 -10.62 -4.39 -15.50
CA GLY A 234 -10.54 -4.99 -16.83
C GLY A 234 -11.83 -4.72 -17.59
N SER A 235 -11.75 -4.30 -18.85
CA SER A 235 -12.94 -3.86 -19.62
C SER A 235 -13.16 -4.67 -20.89
N VAL A 236 -14.41 -4.68 -21.36
CA VAL A 236 -14.79 -5.31 -22.63
C VAL A 236 -14.10 -4.70 -23.85
N SER A 237 -13.52 -3.51 -23.70
CA SER A 237 -12.70 -2.80 -24.68
C SER A 237 -11.23 -3.21 -24.64
N ASN A 238 -10.88 -4.28 -23.92
CA ASN A 238 -9.50 -4.73 -23.74
C ASN A 238 -8.60 -3.62 -23.17
N ARG A 239 -9.06 -2.99 -22.09
CA ARG A 239 -8.26 -2.05 -21.29
C ARG A 239 -8.23 -2.48 -19.84
N THR A 240 -7.06 -2.33 -19.23
CA THR A 240 -6.83 -2.47 -17.80
C THR A 240 -6.41 -1.13 -17.24
N THR A 241 -6.92 -0.79 -16.05
CA THR A 241 -6.50 0.41 -15.32
C THR A 241 -6.04 0.03 -13.93
N PHE A 242 -5.14 0.84 -13.37
CA PHE A 242 -4.68 0.70 -12.00
C PHE A 242 -4.58 2.07 -11.33
N SER A 243 -5.30 2.24 -10.24
CA SER A 243 -5.34 3.50 -9.50
C SER A 243 -5.24 3.29 -8.00
N VAL A 244 -4.58 4.22 -7.33
CA VAL A 244 -4.51 4.35 -5.87
C VAL A 244 -5.14 5.71 -5.55
N ARG A 245 -6.18 5.74 -4.71
CA ARG A 245 -7.01 6.91 -4.43
C ARG A 245 -7.25 7.11 -2.94
#